data_AF-A0A8A6IFW3-F1
#
_entry.id   AF-A0A8A6IFW3-F1
#
_cell.length_a   1.000
_cell.length_b   1.000
_cell.length_c   1.000
_cell.angle_alpha   90.00
_cell.angle_beta   90.00
_cell.angle_gamma   90.00
#
_symmetry.space_group_name_H-M   'P 1'
#
loop_
_entity.id
_entity.type
_entity.pdbx_description
1 polymer ?
#
loop_
_entity_poly.entity_id
_entity_poly.type
_entity_poly.pdbx_seq_one_letter_code
_entity_poly.pdbx_strand_id
1 'polypeptide(L)'
;GPPHGIQVERDKLNKYGRPLLGCTIKPKLGLSAKNYGRAVYECLRGGLDFTKDDENVNSQPFMRWRDRFLFCAEALYKAQAETGEIKGHYLNATAGTCEDMMKRAVFARELG
;
A
#
# COMPACT_ATOMS: atom_id res chain seq x y z
N GLY A 1 -0.77 17.86 -15.12
CA GLY A 1 -1.74 16.78 -15.38
C GLY A 1 -1.39 15.56 -14.52
N PRO A 2 -2.14 14.46 -14.63
CA PRO A 2 -1.85 13.22 -13.88
C PRO A 2 -0.45 12.67 -14.21
N PRO A 3 0.34 12.19 -13.22
CA PRO A 3 1.69 11.65 -13.47
C PRO A 3 1.73 10.40 -14.35
N HIS A 4 0.71 9.54 -14.28
CA HIS A 4 0.58 8.34 -15.12
C HIS A 4 -0.71 8.36 -15.94
N GLY A 5 -1.84 8.72 -15.32
CA GLY A 5 -3.15 8.59 -15.95
C GLY A 5 -3.58 7.12 -16.13
N ILE A 6 -4.79 6.92 -16.65
CA ILE A 6 -5.45 5.60 -16.65
C ILE A 6 -4.70 4.58 -17.53
N GLN A 7 -4.29 4.98 -18.73
CA GLN A 7 -3.67 4.06 -19.69
C GLN A 7 -2.34 3.52 -19.16
N VAL A 8 -1.43 4.41 -18.75
CA VAL A 8 -0.12 4.01 -18.21
C VAL A 8 -0.25 3.21 -16.92
N GLU A 9 -1.22 3.52 -16.06
CA GLU A 9 -1.48 2.73 -14.85
C GLU A 9 -1.89 1.29 -15.21
N ARG A 10 -2.78 1.11 -16.18
CA ARG A 10 -3.16 -0.24 -16.65
C ARG A 10 -2.01 -0.99 -17.30
N ASP A 11 -1.19 -0.30 -18.08
CA ASP A 11 -0.01 -0.88 -18.72
C ASP A 11 1.01 -1.37 -17.69
N LYS A 12 1.28 -0.56 -16.67
CA LYS A 12 2.17 -0.93 -15.55
C LYS A 12 1.64 -2.11 -14.74
N LEU A 13 0.33 -2.23 -14.59
CA LEU A 13 -0.31 -3.30 -13.81
C LEU A 13 -0.58 -4.57 -14.63
N ASN A 14 -0.49 -4.49 -15.96
CA ASN A 14 -0.94 -5.51 -16.90
C ASN A 14 -2.40 -5.96 -16.66
N LYS A 15 -3.31 -5.00 -16.44
CA LYS A 15 -4.72 -5.26 -16.07
C LYS A 15 -5.72 -4.48 -16.94
N TYR A 16 -6.43 -5.20 -17.80
CA TYR A 16 -7.35 -4.65 -18.80
C TYR A 16 -8.74 -5.30 -18.74
N GLY A 17 -9.72 -4.68 -19.39
CA GLY A 17 -11.06 -5.25 -19.58
C GLY A 17 -11.93 -5.35 -18.31
N ARG A 18 -11.42 -4.94 -17.14
CA ARG A 18 -12.16 -4.91 -15.88
C ARG A 18 -11.81 -3.71 -14.98
N PRO A 19 -12.70 -3.34 -14.04
CA PRO A 19 -12.36 -2.46 -12.92
C PRO A 19 -11.23 -3.04 -12.05
N LEU A 20 -10.46 -2.17 -11.42
CA LEU A 20 -9.48 -2.54 -10.40
C LEU A 20 -10.18 -2.65 -9.05
N LEU A 21 -9.91 -3.73 -8.31
CA LEU A 21 -10.50 -4.00 -7.00
C LEU A 21 -9.52 -3.61 -5.90
N GLY A 22 -10.02 -2.94 -4.86
CA GLY A 22 -9.21 -2.68 -3.68
C GLY A 22 -10.02 -2.46 -2.41
N CYS A 23 -9.34 -2.48 -1.27
CA CYS A 23 -9.96 -2.27 0.04
C CYS A 23 -9.10 -1.38 0.95
N THR A 24 -9.75 -0.73 1.92
CA THR A 24 -9.07 -0.07 3.04
C THR A 24 -8.90 -1.06 4.16
N ILE A 25 -7.70 -1.18 4.74
CA ILE A 25 -7.47 -2.10 5.87
C ILE A 25 -8.24 -1.62 7.10
N LYS A 26 -8.84 -2.57 7.82
CA LYS A 26 -9.64 -2.34 9.03
C LYS A 26 -9.12 -3.19 10.21
N PRO A 27 -9.37 -2.79 11.47
CA PRO A 27 -10.02 -1.55 11.91
C PRO A 27 -9.22 -0.30 11.52
N LYS A 28 -9.91 0.85 11.54
CA LYS A 28 -9.34 2.14 11.10
C LYS A 28 -8.02 2.48 11.80
N LEU A 29 -7.94 2.28 13.12
CA LEU A 29 -6.75 2.48 13.94
C LEU A 29 -6.59 1.31 14.92
N GLY A 30 -5.39 1.17 15.49
CA GLY A 30 -5.11 0.24 16.58
C GLY A 30 -4.44 -1.08 16.18
N LEU A 31 -4.29 -1.37 14.88
CA LEU A 31 -3.45 -2.48 14.43
C LEU A 31 -1.96 -2.14 14.62
N SER A 32 -1.18 -3.15 15.05
CA SER A 32 0.27 -3.10 14.98
C SER A 32 0.76 -3.26 13.54
N ALA A 33 1.97 -2.80 13.23
CA ALA A 33 2.54 -2.88 11.87
C ALA A 33 2.57 -4.30 11.30
N LYS A 34 2.92 -5.30 12.13
CA LYS A 34 2.95 -6.71 11.73
C LYS A 34 1.56 -7.24 11.37
N ASN A 35 0.56 -6.94 12.20
CA ASN A 35 -0.82 -7.35 11.93
C ASN A 35 -1.40 -6.62 10.71
N TYR A 36 -0.97 -5.38 10.50
CA TYR A 36 -1.31 -4.60 9.30
C TYR A 36 -0.78 -5.28 8.03
N GLY A 37 0.49 -5.64 8.00
CA GLY A 37 1.10 -6.39 6.90
C GLY A 37 0.40 -7.73 6.65
N ARG A 38 0.02 -8.46 7.70
CA ARG A 38 -0.78 -9.69 7.55
C ARG A 38 -2.12 -9.42 6.86
N ALA A 39 -2.86 -8.40 7.27
CA ALA A 39 -4.13 -8.04 6.63
C ALA A 39 -3.95 -7.68 5.15
N VAL A 40 -2.89 -6.90 4.83
CA VAL A 40 -2.51 -6.57 3.44
C VAL A 40 -2.25 -7.84 2.64
N TYR A 41 -1.44 -8.76 3.16
CA TYR A 41 -1.11 -10.02 2.49
C TYR A 41 -2.36 -10.84 2.17
N GLU A 42 -3.22 -11.11 3.15
CA GLU A 42 -4.43 -11.93 2.95
C GLU A 42 -5.37 -11.30 1.91
N CYS A 43 -5.56 -9.98 1.96
CA CYS A 43 -6.39 -9.25 1.00
C CYS A 43 -5.85 -9.34 -0.44
N LEU A 44 -4.55 -9.13 -0.64
CA LEU A 44 -3.92 -9.16 -1.97
C LEU A 44 -3.86 -10.59 -2.53
N ARG A 45 -3.47 -11.55 -1.69
CA ARG A 45 -3.42 -12.98 -2.02
C ARG A 45 -4.81 -13.53 -2.35
N GLY A 46 -5.85 -13.01 -1.70
CA GLY A 46 -7.25 -13.35 -1.93
C GLY A 46 -7.85 -12.81 -3.24
N GLY A 47 -7.10 -12.02 -4.02
CA GLY A 47 -7.50 -11.59 -5.37
C GLY A 47 -7.71 -10.10 -5.55
N LEU A 48 -7.55 -9.26 -4.51
CA LEU A 48 -7.57 -7.81 -4.71
C LEU A 48 -6.34 -7.34 -5.50
N ASP A 49 -6.50 -6.25 -6.25
CA ASP A 49 -5.40 -5.60 -6.95
C ASP A 49 -4.64 -4.67 -6.00
N PHE A 50 -5.39 -3.98 -5.15
CA PHE A 50 -4.87 -2.99 -4.21
C PHE A 50 -5.40 -3.15 -2.80
N THR A 51 -4.59 -2.73 -1.85
CA THR A 51 -5.04 -2.37 -0.50
C THR A 51 -4.61 -0.93 -0.21
N LYS A 52 -5.13 -0.33 0.86
CA LYS A 52 -4.73 1.02 1.24
C LYS A 52 -4.76 1.26 2.74
N ASP A 53 -3.90 2.18 3.14
CA ASP A 53 -4.00 2.88 4.41
C ASP A 53 -5.36 3.59 4.53
N ASP A 54 -5.92 3.58 5.74
CA ASP A 54 -7.05 4.47 6.08
C ASP A 54 -6.52 5.91 6.20
N GLU A 55 -7.34 6.93 5.90
CA GLU A 55 -6.84 8.31 5.73
C GLU A 55 -6.24 8.91 7.01
N ASN A 56 -6.61 8.40 8.18
CA ASN A 56 -6.04 8.83 9.46
C ASN A 56 -4.92 7.90 9.97
N VAL A 57 -4.50 6.89 9.20
CA VAL A 57 -3.33 6.07 9.50
C VAL A 57 -2.08 6.80 9.00
N ASN A 58 -1.41 7.51 9.91
CA ASN A 58 -0.21 8.30 9.60
C ASN A 58 0.99 7.67 10.31
N SER A 59 1.31 8.14 11.52
CA SER A 59 2.38 7.58 12.36
C SER A 59 2.06 7.75 13.85
N GLN A 60 1.25 6.85 14.37
CA GLN A 60 0.77 6.87 15.76
C GLN A 60 1.68 6.04 16.69
N PRO A 61 1.54 6.19 18.03
CA PRO A 61 2.30 5.40 18.99
C PRO A 61 2.17 3.88 18.82
N PHE A 62 1.00 3.39 18.42
CA PHE A 62 0.75 1.96 18.23
C PHE A 62 1.32 1.41 16.90
N MET A 63 1.68 2.27 15.94
CA MET A 63 2.19 1.87 14.64
C MET A 63 2.95 3.04 13.98
N ARG A 64 4.27 3.00 14.03
CA ARG A 64 5.13 3.95 13.32
C ARG A 64 5.09 3.67 11.82
N TRP A 65 5.11 4.72 11.02
CA TRP A 65 4.93 4.62 9.57
C TRP A 65 6.00 3.74 8.90
N ARG A 66 7.25 3.82 9.35
CA ARG A 66 8.37 3.07 8.74
C ARG A 66 8.18 1.56 8.89
N ASP A 67 7.79 1.10 10.07
CA ASP A 67 7.50 -0.31 10.32
C ASP A 67 6.32 -0.79 9.48
N ARG A 68 5.25 0.03 9.39
CA ARG A 68 4.10 -0.29 8.55
C ARG A 68 4.51 -0.46 7.09
N PHE A 69 5.31 0.46 6.55
CA PHE A 69 5.76 0.42 5.16
C PHE A 69 6.56 -0.86 4.87
N LEU A 70 7.48 -1.23 5.79
CA LEU A 70 8.28 -2.45 5.67
C LEU A 70 7.42 -3.71 5.64
N PHE A 71 6.49 -3.87 6.60
CA PHE A 71 5.61 -5.04 6.64
C PHE A 71 4.60 -5.07 5.47
N CYS A 72 4.15 -3.92 4.96
CA CYS A 72 3.30 -3.86 3.77
C CYS A 72 4.07 -4.24 2.51
N ALA A 73 5.32 -3.82 2.37
CA ALA A 73 6.18 -4.20 1.24
C ALA A 73 6.45 -5.71 1.25
N GLU A 74 6.80 -6.29 2.40
CA GLU A 74 6.97 -7.75 2.55
C GLU A 74 5.69 -8.49 2.14
N ALA A 75 4.54 -8.06 2.65
CA ALA A 75 3.23 -8.64 2.32
C ALA A 75 2.89 -8.54 0.83
N LEU A 76 3.17 -7.39 0.21
CA LEU A 76 2.94 -7.14 -1.21
C LEU A 76 3.80 -8.08 -2.06
N TYR A 77 5.12 -8.11 -1.84
CA TYR A 77 6.01 -8.94 -2.64
C TYR A 77 5.73 -10.42 -2.48
N LYS A 78 5.39 -10.85 -1.27
CA LYS A 78 4.94 -12.23 -1.02
C LYS A 78 3.66 -12.56 -1.81
N ALA A 79 2.65 -11.69 -1.77
CA ALA A 79 1.42 -11.90 -2.53
C ALA A 79 1.66 -11.90 -4.05
N GLN A 80 2.53 -11.02 -4.57
CA GLN A 80 2.90 -11.03 -5.99
C GLN A 80 3.58 -12.33 -6.39
N ALA A 81 4.55 -12.80 -5.59
CA ALA A 81 5.27 -14.04 -5.87
C ALA A 81 4.33 -15.26 -5.90
N GLU A 82 3.34 -15.32 -5.01
CA GLU A 82 2.41 -16.46 -4.92
C GLU A 82 1.25 -16.40 -5.92
N THR A 83 0.90 -15.21 -6.43
CA THR A 83 -0.24 -15.05 -7.38
C THR A 83 0.20 -14.87 -8.83
N GLY A 84 1.46 -14.47 -9.07
CA GLY A 84 1.94 -14.10 -10.41
C GLY A 84 1.36 -12.79 -10.95
N GLU A 85 0.65 -12.01 -10.12
CA GLU A 85 0.07 -10.72 -10.50
C GLU A 85 0.82 -9.56 -9.85
N ILE A 86 0.82 -8.40 -10.54
CA ILE A 86 1.23 -7.14 -9.94
C ILE A 86 0.15 -6.68 -8.94
N LYS A 87 0.59 -6.32 -7.73
CA LYS A 87 -0.23 -5.92 -6.59
C LYS A 87 0.27 -4.58 -6.04
N GLY A 88 -0.61 -3.84 -5.37
CA GLY A 88 -0.26 -2.54 -4.79
C GLY A 88 -0.79 -2.32 -3.39
N HIS A 89 -0.11 -1.46 -2.64
CA HIS A 89 -0.62 -0.89 -1.41
C HIS A 89 -0.47 0.64 -1.45
N TYR A 90 -1.55 1.39 -1.27
CA TYR A 90 -1.47 2.85 -1.18
C TYR A 90 -0.98 3.26 0.21
N LEU A 91 0.34 3.44 0.33
CA LEU A 91 1.04 3.90 1.52
C LEU A 91 0.73 5.38 1.79
N ASN A 92 0.18 5.69 2.97
CA ASN A 92 -0.17 7.06 3.34
C ASN A 92 1.06 7.86 3.75
N ALA A 93 1.50 8.76 2.87
CA ALA A 93 2.61 9.68 3.10
C ALA A 93 2.21 10.95 3.89
N THR A 94 0.93 11.15 4.22
CA THR A 94 0.44 12.36 4.91
C THR A 94 1.20 12.61 6.22
N ALA A 95 1.76 13.81 6.37
CA ALA A 95 2.54 14.22 7.53
C ALA A 95 2.21 15.67 7.93
N GLY A 96 2.73 16.12 9.08
CA GLY A 96 2.50 17.49 9.57
C GLY A 96 3.25 18.58 8.79
N THR A 97 4.28 18.20 8.03
CA THR A 97 5.07 19.09 7.17
C THR A 97 5.32 18.45 5.81
N CYS A 98 5.62 19.28 4.81
CA CYS A 98 5.97 18.79 3.48
C CYS A 98 7.28 17.99 3.49
N GLU A 99 8.27 18.39 4.30
CA GLU A 99 9.54 17.71 4.43
C GLU A 99 9.36 16.28 4.95
N ASP A 100 8.52 16.09 5.97
CA ASP A 100 8.24 14.76 6.50
C ASP A 100 7.39 13.93 5.55
N MET A 101 6.47 14.55 4.80
CA MET A 101 5.72 13.88 3.74
C MET A 101 6.68 13.36 2.65
N MET A 102 7.64 14.20 2.23
CA MET A 102 8.64 13.82 1.23
C MET A 102 9.56 12.72 1.72
N LYS A 103 9.99 12.72 3.00
CA LYS A 103 10.75 11.59 3.59
C LYS A 103 10.00 10.27 3.47
N ARG A 104 8.68 10.27 3.73
CA ARG A 104 7.85 9.06 3.60
C ARG A 104 7.72 8.62 2.15
N ALA A 105 7.47 9.55 1.23
CA ALA A 105 7.36 9.26 -0.20
C ALA A 105 8.67 8.70 -0.78
N VAL A 106 9.82 9.26 -0.39
CA VAL A 106 11.15 8.76 -0.79
C VAL A 106 11.39 7.36 -0.25
N PHE A 107 11.09 7.12 1.04
CA PHE A 107 11.24 5.78 1.62
C PHE A 107 10.31 4.75 0.95
N ALA A 108 9.08 5.11 0.63
CA ALA A 108 8.18 4.23 -0.13
C ALA A 108 8.78 3.84 -1.48
N ARG A 109 9.34 4.81 -2.23
CA ARG A 109 10.03 4.54 -3.50
C ARG A 109 11.24 3.62 -3.35
N GLU A 110 11.98 3.71 -2.24
CA GLU A 110 13.13 2.84 -1.97
C GLU A 110 12.74 1.38 -1.69
N LEU A 111 11.48 1.12 -1.32
CA LEU A 111 10.95 -0.24 -1.16
C LEU A 111 10.49 -0.88 -2.49
N GLY A 112 10.52 -0.13 -3.59
CA GLY A 112 10.04 -0.50 -4.94
C GLY A 112 8.57 -0.18 -5.19
#